data_AF-M3AXF9-F1
#
_entry.id   AF-M3AXF9-F1
#
_cell.length_a   1.000
_cell.length_b   1.000
_cell.length_c   1.000
_cell.angle_alpha   90.00
_cell.angle_beta   90.00
_cell.angle_gamma   90.00
#
_symmetry.space_group_name_H-M   'P 1'
#
loop_
_entity.id
_entity.type
_entity.pdbx_description
1 polymer ?
#
loop_
_entity_poly.entity_id
_entity_poly.type
_entity_poly.pdbx_seq_one_letter_code
_entity_poly.pdbx_strand_id
1 'polypeptide(L)' 'RPPPLAAAGRLGRHRYARDRRAAERGTGQAPPAAGYAFEGRGPQRVSFPCPTCHQRIRVPVQGRLRARCGLCGSVHDCET' A
#
# COMPACT_ATOMS: atom_id res chain seq x y z
N ARG A 1 7.26 -1.89 8.76
CA ARG A 1 7.40 -1.40 7.36
C ARG A 1 6.36 -0.30 7.16
N PRO A 2 6.76 0.91 6.75
CA PRO A 2 5.89 2.08 6.74
C PRO A 2 4.82 2.00 5.64
N PRO A 3 3.72 2.77 5.76
CA PRO A 3 2.74 2.91 4.69
C PRO A 3 3.42 3.32 3.39
N PRO A 4 2.94 2.83 2.22
CA PRO A 4 3.69 2.80 0.97
C PRO A 4 4.30 4.14 0.54
N LEU A 5 3.64 5.27 0.83
CA LEU A 5 4.16 6.60 0.48
C LEU A 5 4.42 7.53 1.68
N ALA A 6 4.04 7.15 2.91
CA ALA A 6 4.14 8.03 4.08
C ALA A 6 5.58 8.46 4.43
N ALA A 7 6.56 7.61 4.11
CA ALA A 7 8.00 7.92 4.26
C ALA A 7 8.76 7.87 2.93
N ALA A 8 8.05 7.82 1.79
CA ALA A 8 8.69 7.61 0.49
C ALA A 8 9.22 8.91 -0.12
N GLY A 9 10.53 8.96 -0.35
CA GLY A 9 11.16 9.96 -1.22
C GLY A 9 10.73 9.81 -2.69
N ARG A 10 11.25 10.70 -3.55
CA ARG A 10 10.88 10.77 -4.99
C ARG A 10 11.02 9.44 -5.73
N LEU A 11 12.08 8.67 -5.46
CA LEU A 11 12.32 7.36 -6.06
C LEU A 11 11.28 6.32 -5.62
N GLY A 12 10.86 6.35 -4.34
CA GLY A 12 9.80 5.47 -3.82
C GLY A 12 8.45 5.77 -4.47
N ARG A 13 8.13 7.06 -4.67
CA ARG A 13 6.93 7.49 -5.41
C ARG A 13 6.93 7.00 -6.86
N HIS A 14 8.07 7.10 -7.56
CA HIS A 14 8.21 6.58 -8.93
C HIS A 14 8.03 5.06 -9.00
N ARG A 15 8.66 4.31 -8.09
CA ARG A 15 8.52 2.86 -8.02
C ARG A 15 7.08 2.43 -7.75
N TYR A 16 6.43 3.08 -6.79
CA TYR A 16 5.03 2.84 -6.48
C TYR A 16 4.12 3.09 -7.70
N ALA A 17 4.31 4.20 -8.42
CA ALA A 17 3.53 4.49 -9.63
C ALA A 17 3.78 3.49 -10.78
N ARG A 18 4.99 2.92 -10.87
CA ARG A 18 5.32 1.86 -11.83
C ARG A 18 4.63 0.55 -11.43
N ASP A 19 4.75 0.15 -10.17
CA ASP A 19 4.16 -1.08 -9.64
C ASP A 19 2.62 -1.04 -9.73
N ARG A 20 2.01 0.13 -9.47
CA ARG A 20 0.58 0.39 -9.66
C ARG A 20 0.15 0.07 -11.09
N ARG A 21 0.83 0.66 -12.09
CA ARG A 21 0.55 0.43 -13.52
C ARG A 21 0.79 -1.01 -13.96
N ALA A 22 1.78 -1.70 -13.39
CA ALA A 22 2.02 -3.12 -13.67
C ALA A 22 0.90 -4.00 -13.10
N ALA A 23 0.41 -3.69 -11.90
CA ALA A 23 -0.70 -4.38 -11.28
C ALA A 23 -2.04 -4.13 -12.02
N GLU A 24 -2.28 -2.92 -12.54
CA GLU A 24 -3.44 -2.60 -13.39
C GLU A 24 -3.47 -3.45 -14.67
N ARG A 25 -2.30 -3.69 -15.27
CA ARG A 25 -2.15 -4.52 -16.47
C ARG A 25 -2.26 -6.02 -16.20
N GLY A 26 -2.44 -6.44 -14.95
CA GLY A 26 -2.50 -7.84 -14.54
C GLY A 26 -1.15 -8.58 -14.65
N THR A 27 -0.06 -7.85 -14.88
CA THR A 27 1.29 -8.41 -15.10
C THR A 27 2.20 -8.29 -13.88
N GLY A 28 1.76 -7.64 -12.79
CA GLY A 28 2.61 -7.39 -11.63
C GLY A 28 1.89 -7.58 -10.29
N GLN A 29 2.15 -8.72 -9.62
CA GLN A 29 2.19 -8.70 -8.16
C GLN A 29 3.47 -7.93 -7.77
N ALA A 30 3.34 -6.76 -7.14
CA ALA A 30 4.50 -6.09 -6.56
C ALA A 30 5.18 -7.06 -5.58
N PRO A 31 6.50 -7.29 -5.69
CA PRO A 31 7.16 -8.30 -4.88
C PRO A 31 7.04 -7.95 -3.39
N PRO A 32 6.82 -8.94 -2.51
CA PRO A 32 6.66 -8.72 -1.06
C PRO A 32 7.85 -8.00 -0.43
N ALA A 33 9.00 -7.94 -1.11
CA ALA A 33 10.15 -7.12 -0.79
C ALA A 33 9.85 -5.60 -0.71
N ALA A 34 8.79 -5.08 -1.33
CA ALA A 34 8.43 -3.67 -1.25
C ALA A 34 7.65 -3.29 0.04
N GLY A 35 7.16 -4.29 0.78
CA GLY A 35 6.40 -4.05 2.01
C GLY A 35 4.93 -3.69 1.80
N TYR A 36 4.49 -3.68 0.54
CA TYR A 36 3.09 -3.58 0.16
C TYR A 36 2.80 -4.49 -1.04
N ALA A 37 1.53 -4.82 -1.28
CA ALA A 37 1.09 -5.55 -2.47
C ALA A 37 -0.24 -4.99 -2.99
N PHE A 38 -0.38 -4.89 -4.31
CA PHE A 38 -1.62 -4.47 -4.97
C PHE A 38 -2.55 -5.66 -5.24
N GLU A 39 -3.84 -5.49 -4.99
CA GLU A 39 -4.89 -6.50 -5.17
C GLU A 39 -6.02 -5.95 -6.09
N GLY A 40 -6.41 -6.73 -7.11
CA GLY A 40 -7.65 -6.56 -7.89
C GLY A 40 -7.50 -6.13 -9.36
N ARG A 41 -8.50 -6.51 -10.18
CA ARG A 41 -8.75 -6.02 -11.56
C ARG A 41 -9.75 -4.83 -11.61
N GLY A 42 -10.23 -4.39 -10.45
CA GLY A 42 -11.15 -3.24 -10.25
C GLY A 42 -10.46 -2.08 -9.50
N PRO A 43 -11.17 -1.21 -8.73
CA PRO A 43 -10.53 -0.11 -8.02
C PRO A 43 -9.42 -0.67 -7.15
N GLN A 44 -8.19 -0.25 -7.46
CA GLN A 44 -7.00 -0.95 -7.02
C GLN A 44 -6.87 -0.84 -5.51
N ARG A 45 -6.52 -1.95 -4.86
CA ARG A 45 -6.33 -1.99 -3.41
C ARG A 45 -4.85 -2.21 -3.13
N VAL A 46 -4.34 -1.59 -2.08
CA VAL A 46 -2.99 -1.84 -1.58
C VAL A 46 -3.06 -2.42 -0.18
N SER A 47 -2.22 -3.42 0.05
CA SER A 47 -2.09 -4.12 1.32
C SER A 47 -0.72 -3.81 1.93
N PHE A 48 -0.65 -3.51 3.22
CA PHE A 48 0.62 -3.27 3.93
C PHE A 48 0.50 -3.70 5.40
N PRO A 49 1.61 -4.05 6.08
CA PRO A 49 1.58 -4.41 7.49
C PRO A 49 1.42 -3.17 8.37
N CYS A 50 0.57 -3.26 9.39
CA CYS A 50 0.46 -2.27 10.46
C CYS A 50 1.83 -2.04 11.10
N PRO A 51 2.31 -0.79 11.27
CA PRO A 51 3.59 -0.54 11.92
C PRO A 51 3.58 -0.88 13.42
N THR A 52 2.41 -1.01 14.04
CA THR A 52 2.27 -1.34 15.47
C THR A 52 2.23 -2.85 15.71
N CYS A 53 1.34 -3.58 15.02
CA CYS A 53 1.07 -5.00 15.29
C CYS A 53 1.37 -5.93 14.11
N HIS A 54 1.91 -5.40 13.01
CA HIS A 54 2.24 -6.13 11.78
C HIS A 54 1.07 -6.82 11.07
N GLN A 55 -0.16 -6.66 11.56
CA GLN A 55 -1.38 -7.13 10.89
C GLN A 55 -1.51 -6.50 9.51
N ARG A 56 -1.83 -7.31 8.49
CA ARG A 56 -2.06 -6.81 7.13
C ARG A 56 -3.34 -5.99 7.07
N ILE A 57 -3.21 -4.74 6.67
CA ILE A 57 -4.31 -3.80 6.42
C ILE A 57 -4.47 -3.69 4.91
N ARG A 58 -5.72 -3.65 4.44
CA ARG A 58 -6.07 -3.45 3.01
C ARG A 58 -6.86 -2.16 2.85
N VAL A 59 -6.41 -1.30 1.95
CA VAL A 59 -7.01 0.02 1.70
C VAL A 59 -7.14 0.29 0.19
N PRO A 60 -8.09 1.12 -0.24
CA PRO A 60 -8.17 1.56 -1.64
C PRO A 60 -6.97 2.45 -2.00
N VAL A 61 -6.56 2.41 -3.27
CA VAL A 61 -5.54 3.29 -3.86
C VAL A 61 -6.25 4.57 -4.30
N GLN A 62 -6.35 5.58 -3.42
CA GLN A 62 -7.06 6.84 -3.70
C GLN A 62 -6.29 8.11 -3.32
N GLY A 63 -4.97 8.04 -3.13
CA GLY A 63 -4.19 9.15 -2.60
C GLY A 63 -4.10 9.10 -1.07
N ARG A 64 -4.32 10.23 -0.41
CA ARG A 64 -4.25 10.35 1.06
C ARG A 64 -5.50 9.74 1.69
N LEU A 65 -5.30 8.84 2.65
CA LEU A 65 -6.36 8.20 3.42
C LEU A 65 -5.90 7.85 4.84
N ARG A 66 -6.87 7.65 5.74
CA ARG A 66 -6.62 7.13 7.08
C ARG A 66 -6.95 5.65 7.14
N ALA A 67 -5.94 4.83 7.42
CA ALA A 67 -6.08 3.39 7.53
C ALA A 67 -6.21 3.00 9.01
N ARG A 68 -7.28 2.28 9.37
CA ARG A 68 -7.45 1.71 10.71
C ARG A 68 -7.05 0.24 10.72
N CYS A 69 -6.22 -0.15 11.67
CA CYS A 69 -5.95 -1.55 11.92
C CYS A 69 -7.16 -2.21 12.61
N GLY A 70 -7.68 -3.30 12.04
CA GLY A 70 -8.77 -4.06 12.66
C GLY A 70 -8.36 -4.83 13.91
N LEU A 71 -7.05 -5.05 14.14
CA LEU A 71 -6.53 -5.80 15.29
C LEU A 71 -6.20 -4.88 16.48
N CYS A 72 -5.28 -3.94 16.30
CA CYS A 72 -4.85 -3.05 17.39
C CYS A 72 -5.62 -1.73 17.46
N GLY A 73 -6.52 -1.47 16.51
CA GLY A 73 -7.31 -0.24 16.47
C GLY A 73 -6.55 1.03 16.06
N SER A 74 -5.22 0.97 15.90
CA SER A 74 -4.40 2.13 15.51
C SER A 74 -4.81 2.72 14.18
N VAL A 75 -4.82 4.05 14.10
CA VAL A 75 -5.09 4.80 12.86
C VAL A 75 -3.76 5.33 12.32
N HIS A 76 -3.52 5.11 11.04
CA HIS A 76 -2.31 5.54 10.35
C HIS A 76 -2.66 6.42 9.15
N ASP A 77 -2.06 7.60 9.08
CA ASP A 77 -2.12 8.45 7.89
C ASP A 77 -1.28 7.80 6.78
N CYS A 78 -1.93 7.47 5.67
CA CYS A 78 -1.36 6.71 4.57
C CYS A 78 -1.54 7.49 3.27
N GLU A 79 -0.51 7.52 2.45
CA GLU A 79 -0.59 7.98 1.07
C GLU A 79 -0.43 6.75 0.16
N THR A 80 -1.35 6.59 -0.79
CA THR A 80 -1.49 5.45 -1.71
C THR A 80 -1.61 5.93 -3.15
#